data_AF-X1KXW0-F1
#
_entry.id   AF-X1KXW0-F1
#
_cell.length_a   1.000
_cell.length_b   1.000
_cell.length_c   1.000
_cell.angle_alpha   90.00
_cell.angle_beta   90.00
_cell.angle_gamma   90.00
#
_symmetry.space_group_name_H-M   'P 1'
#
loop_
_entity.id
_entity.type
_entity.pdbx_description
1 polymer ?
#
loop_
_entity_poly.entity_id
_entity_poly.type
_entity_poly.pdbx_seq_one_letter_code
_entity_poly.pdbx_strand_id
1 'polypeptide(L)'
;MLLPEIGIFNEILKNTIGTQLSFLGSKSTAMPTLIILNTWKWLPFGTLLILAALQTIPREVYEAARVDGANFWKQFIYITFPLLGKVIWFMGYLILV
;
A
#
# COMPACT_ATOMS: atom_id res chain seq x y z
N MET A 1 0.94 -20.28 -3.49
CA MET A 1 2.31 -19.85 -3.85
C MET A 1 3.27 -19.73 -2.67
N LEU A 2 2.81 -19.48 -1.43
CA LEU A 2 3.65 -19.55 -0.21
C LEU A 2 3.11 -20.53 0.83
N LEU A 3 2.16 -21.39 0.45
CA LEU A 3 1.78 -22.50 1.31
C LEU A 3 2.97 -23.47 1.38
N PRO A 4 3.32 -23.99 2.57
CA PRO A 4 4.49 -24.83 2.79
C PRO A 4 4.58 -26.06 1.87
N GLU A 5 3.46 -26.49 1.30
CA GLU A 5 3.40 -27.70 0.48
C GLU A 5 3.52 -27.48 -1.04
N ILE A 6 3.24 -26.29 -1.60
CA ILE A 6 3.15 -26.14 -3.08
C ILE A 6 3.60 -24.75 -3.58
N GLY A 7 4.75 -24.27 -3.11
CA GLY A 7 5.35 -23.03 -3.59
C GLY A 7 6.50 -23.28 -4.56
N ILE A 8 6.32 -22.97 -5.86
CA ILE A 8 7.36 -22.97 -6.91
C ILE A 8 8.67 -22.29 -6.44
N PHE A 9 8.53 -21.28 -5.59
CA PHE A 9 9.65 -20.54 -4.97
C PHE A 9 10.57 -21.42 -4.11
N ASN A 10 10.04 -22.41 -3.39
CA ASN A 10 10.83 -23.30 -2.54
C ASN A 10 11.60 -24.34 -3.36
N GLU A 11 11.03 -24.80 -4.48
CA GLU A 11 11.72 -25.73 -5.38
C GLU A 11 12.88 -25.07 -6.14
N ILE A 12 12.70 -23.82 -6.60
CA ILE A 12 13.77 -23.06 -7.26
C ILE A 12 14.92 -22.78 -6.28
N LEU A 13 14.64 -22.40 -5.04
CA LEU A 13 15.69 -22.19 -4.03
C LEU A 13 16.40 -23.49 -3.63
N LYS A 14 15.66 -24.60 -3.50
CA LYS A 14 16.24 -25.91 -3.15
C LYS A 14 17.26 -26.37 -4.19
N ASN A 15 17.03 -26.10 -5.47
CA ASN A 15 17.91 -26.54 -6.55
C ASN A 15 19.15 -25.66 -6.74
N THR A 16 19.17 -24.42 -6.21
CA THR A 16 20.28 -23.48 -6.42
C THR A 16 21.17 -23.31 -5.18
N ILE A 17 20.62 -23.38 -3.96
CA ILE A 17 21.35 -22.99 -2.73
C ILE A 17 21.44 -24.14 -1.70
N GLY A 18 20.73 -25.26 -1.92
CA GLY A 18 20.83 -26.46 -1.06
C GLY A 18 20.33 -26.28 0.38
N THR A 19 19.82 -25.09 0.75
CA THR A 19 19.24 -24.80 2.06
C THR A 19 17.76 -24.45 1.91
N GLN A 20 16.93 -25.08 2.74
CA GLN A 20 15.50 -24.86 2.77
C GLN A 20 15.23 -23.56 3.53
N LEU A 21 15.31 -22.43 2.84
CA LEU A 21 15.05 -21.11 3.41
C LEU A 21 13.55 -21.00 3.66
N SER A 22 13.14 -21.39 4.86
CA SER A 22 11.73 -21.37 5.26
C SER A 22 11.32 -19.92 5.56
N PHE A 23 10.92 -19.19 4.52
CA PHE A 23 10.43 -17.80 4.60
C PHE A 23 9.30 -17.63 5.61
N LEU A 24 8.55 -18.71 5.89
CA LEU A 24 7.49 -18.75 6.92
C LEU A 24 7.84 -19.60 8.15
N GLY A 25 8.96 -20.34 8.12
CA GLY A 25 9.36 -21.24 9.22
C GLY A 25 10.25 -20.59 10.28
N SER A 26 10.89 -19.45 9.98
CA SER A 26 11.62 -18.64 10.95
C SER A 26 10.82 -17.40 11.31
N LYS A 27 10.56 -17.18 12.61
CA LYS A 27 9.84 -16.00 13.13
C LYS A 27 10.47 -14.67 12.71
N SER A 28 11.79 -14.64 12.50
CA SER A 28 12.52 -13.42 12.09
C SER A 28 12.32 -13.06 10.61
N THR A 29 12.07 -14.04 9.75
CA THR A 29 11.86 -13.84 8.30
C THR A 29 10.38 -13.82 7.93
N ALA A 30 9.53 -14.49 8.71
CA ALA A 30 8.08 -14.55 8.48
C ALA A 30 7.41 -13.17 8.59
N MET A 31 7.75 -12.37 9.60
CA MET A 31 7.08 -11.09 9.84
C MET A 31 7.28 -10.09 8.68
N PRO A 32 8.51 -9.80 8.20
CA PRO A 32 8.71 -8.90 7.06
C PRO A 32 8.09 -9.42 5.77
N THR A 33 8.18 -10.73 5.50
CA THR A 33 7.60 -11.34 4.29
C THR A 33 6.08 -11.19 4.29
N LEU A 34 5.40 -11.45 5.41
CA LEU A 34 3.95 -11.26 5.52
C LEU A 34 3.54 -9.80 5.33
N ILE A 35 4.29 -8.85 5.90
CA ILE A 35 4.02 -7.41 5.72
C ILE A 35 4.09 -7.01 4.24
N ILE A 36 5.15 -7.43 3.52
CA ILE A 36 5.34 -7.10 2.10
C ILE A 36 4.20 -7.67 1.27
N LEU A 37 3.85 -8.94 1.48
CA LEU A 37 2.80 -9.62 0.71
C LEU A 37 1.43 -9.02 0.98
N ASN A 38 1.13 -8.72 2.26
CA ASN A 38 -0.11 -8.06 2.62
C ASN A 38 -0.19 -6.67 1.97
N THR A 39 0.90 -5.90 2.01
CA THR A 39 0.97 -4.58 1.37
C THR A 39 0.79 -4.67 -0.14
N TRP A 40 1.46 -5.62 -0.80
CA TRP A 40 1.33 -5.86 -2.24
C TRP A 40 -0.10 -6.21 -2.65
N LYS A 41 -0.77 -7.05 -1.86
CA LYS A 41 -2.16 -7.46 -2.11
C LYS A 41 -3.12 -6.26 -2.05
N TRP A 42 -2.94 -5.35 -1.10
CA TRP A 42 -3.83 -4.21 -0.89
C TRP A 42 -3.51 -2.99 -1.77
N LEU A 43 -2.28 -2.89 -2.29
CA LEU A 43 -1.80 -1.76 -3.09
C LEU A 43 -2.71 -1.39 -4.29
N PRO A 44 -3.12 -2.35 -5.17
CA PRO A 44 -3.94 -2.03 -6.33
C PRO A 44 -5.31 -1.45 -5.93
N PHE A 45 -5.94 -2.05 -4.91
CA PHE A 45 -7.24 -1.59 -4.42
C PHE A 45 -7.12 -0.19 -3.79
N GLY A 46 -6.14 0.01 -2.91
CA GLY A 46 -5.91 1.31 -2.27
C GLY A 46 -5.60 2.42 -3.26
N THR A 47 -4.82 2.13 -4.30
CA THR A 47 -4.51 3.09 -5.36
C THR A 47 -5.76 3.52 -6.12
N LEU A 48 -6.61 2.57 -6.51
CA LEU A 48 -7.87 2.87 -7.19
C LEU A 48 -8.81 3.69 -6.31
N LEU A 49 -8.89 3.36 -5.02
CA LEU A 49 -9.78 4.02 -4.09
C LEU A 49 -9.32 5.46 -3.80
N ILE A 50 -8.02 5.67 -3.61
CA ILE A 50 -7.43 7.01 -3.49
C ILE A 50 -7.61 7.81 -4.78
N LEU A 51 -7.44 7.19 -5.96
CA LEU A 51 -7.66 7.86 -7.23
C LEU A 51 -9.11 8.30 -7.42
N ALA A 52 -10.07 7.44 -7.09
CA ALA A 52 -11.49 7.78 -7.12
C ALA A 52 -11.80 8.93 -6.16
N ALA A 53 -11.22 8.92 -4.96
CA ALA A 53 -11.37 9.98 -3.98
C ALA A 53 -10.78 11.32 -4.47
N LEU A 54 -9.60 11.30 -5.09
CA LEU A 54 -8.99 12.48 -5.69
C LEU A 54 -9.88 13.11 -6.78
N GLN A 55 -10.57 12.28 -7.57
CA GLN A 55 -11.49 12.77 -8.61
C GLN A 55 -12.71 13.51 -8.04
N THR A 56 -13.07 13.29 -6.77
CA THR A 56 -14.17 14.01 -6.13
C THR A 56 -13.79 15.42 -5.66
N ILE A 57 -12.50 15.74 -5.57
CA ILE A 57 -12.04 17.04 -5.10
C ILE A 57 -12.24 18.07 -6.22
N PRO A 58 -13.02 19.15 -5.99
CA PRO A 58 -13.24 20.17 -7.01
C PRO A 58 -11.94 20.88 -7.37
N ARG A 59 -11.70 21.06 -8.68
CA ARG A 59 -10.50 21.71 -9.21
C ARG A 59 -10.37 23.18 -8.76
N GLU A 60 -11.50 23.84 -8.56
CA GLU A 60 -11.61 25.23 -8.10
C GLU A 60 -10.87 25.47 -6.76
N VAL A 61 -10.85 24.47 -5.86
CA VAL A 61 -10.15 24.57 -4.56
C VAL A 61 -8.64 24.71 -4.78
N TYR A 62 -8.08 23.98 -5.75
CA TYR A 62 -6.67 24.08 -6.11
C TYR A 62 -6.36 25.39 -6.83
N GLU A 63 -7.27 25.88 -7.67
CA GLU A 63 -7.10 27.15 -8.38
C GLU A 63 -7.14 28.34 -7.42
N ALA A 64 -8.08 28.36 -6.47
CA ALA A 64 -8.13 29.33 -5.39
C ALA A 64 -6.83 29.31 -4.56
N ALA A 65 -6.37 28.13 -4.16
CA ALA A 65 -5.12 28.00 -3.42
C ALA A 65 -3.89 28.50 -4.21
N ARG A 66 -3.87 28.35 -5.53
CA ARG A 66 -2.81 28.91 -6.39
C ARG A 66 -2.86 30.44 -6.46
N VAL A 67 -4.06 31.03 -6.51
CA VAL A 67 -4.24 32.48 -6.44
C VAL A 67 -3.73 33.02 -5.09
N ASP A 68 -3.96 32.28 -4.01
CA ASP A 68 -3.45 32.59 -2.66
C ASP A 68 -1.93 32.32 -2.49
N GLY A 69 -1.23 31.90 -3.54
CA GLY A 69 0.21 31.64 -3.51
C GLY A 69 0.62 30.34 -2.81
N ALA A 70 -0.31 29.38 -2.63
CA ALA A 70 0.01 28.07 -2.09
C ALA A 70 0.84 27.25 -3.09
N ASN A 71 2.02 26.80 -2.67
CA ASN A 71 2.84 25.86 -3.44
C ASN A 71 2.30 24.43 -3.37
N PHE A 72 2.87 23.52 -4.18
CA PHE A 72 2.43 22.12 -4.26
C PHE A 72 2.39 21.41 -2.90
N TRP A 73 3.41 21.59 -2.05
CA TRP A 73 3.47 20.98 -0.72
C TRP A 73 2.35 21.48 0.21
N LYS A 74 2.06 22.78 0.19
CA LYS A 74 0.92 23.35 0.94
C LYS A 74 -0.41 22.79 0.43
N GLN A 75 -0.60 22.72 -0.89
CA GLN A 75 -1.80 22.13 -1.47
C GLN A 75 -1.96 20.65 -1.07
N PHE A 76 -0.88 19.88 -1.07
CA PHE A 76 -0.92 18.49 -0.63
C PHE A 76 -1.31 18.34 0.85
N ILE A 77 -0.64 19.07 1.75
CA ILE A 77 -0.84 18.92 3.21
C ILE A 77 -2.17 19.51 3.68
N TYR A 78 -2.62 20.62 3.10
CA TYR A 78 -3.79 21.36 3.58
C TYR A 78 -5.07 21.10 2.78
N ILE A 79 -4.98 20.57 1.55
CA ILE A 79 -6.14 20.30 0.69
C ILE A 79 -6.24 18.81 0.43
N THR A 80 -5.26 18.23 -0.25
CA THR A 80 -5.34 16.84 -0.72
C THR A 80 -5.39 15.84 0.44
N PHE A 81 -4.43 15.89 1.35
CA PHE A 81 -4.32 14.92 2.45
C PHE A 81 -5.52 14.98 3.42
N PRO A 82 -6.01 16.15 3.87
CA PRO A 82 -7.18 16.22 4.73
C PRO A 82 -8.47 15.76 4.03
N LEU A 83 -8.65 16.09 2.75
CA LEU A 83 -9.83 15.66 1.99
C LEU A 83 -9.82 14.15 1.71
N LEU A 84 -8.64 13.57 1.51
CA LEU A 84 -8.46 12.12 1.43
C LEU A 84 -8.57 11.41 2.79
N GLY A 85 -8.55 12.14 3.91
CA GLY A 85 -8.51 11.58 5.26
C GLY A 85 -9.61 10.57 5.54
N LYS A 86 -10.85 10.81 5.07
CA LYS A 86 -11.98 9.86 5.22
C LYS A 86 -11.70 8.53 4.52
N VAL A 87 -11.13 8.59 3.33
CA VAL A 87 -10.81 7.44 2.49
C VAL A 87 -9.61 6.67 3.04
N ILE A 88 -8.59 7.37 3.53
CA ILE A 88 -7.43 6.76 4.19
C ILE A 88 -7.88 6.02 5.46
N TRP A 89 -8.76 6.63 6.25
CA TRP A 89 -9.34 5.98 7.44
C TRP A 89 -10.14 4.72 7.09
N PHE A 90 -11.00 4.81 6.07
CA PHE A 90 -11.76 3.67 5.58
C PHE A 90 -10.85 2.53 5.10
N MET A 91 -9.81 2.85 4.33
CA MET A 91 -8.85 1.88 3.85
C MET A 91 -8.04 1.24 5.00
N GLY A 92 -7.64 2.04 5.99
CA GLY A 92 -6.97 1.54 7.19
C GLY A 92 -7.84 0.58 7.99
N TYR A 93 -9.13 0.89 8.14
CA TYR A 93 -10.09 -0.01 8.77
C TYR A 93 -10.24 -1.34 8.00
N LEU A 94 -10.37 -1.28 6.67
CA LEU A 94 -10.47 -2.48 5.83
C LEU A 94 -9.24 -3.37 5.85
N ILE A 95 -8.05 -2.82 6.08
CA ILE A 95 -6.81 -3.60 6.17
C ILE A 95 -6.69 -4.31 7.53
N LEU A 96 -7.32 -3.77 8.58
CA LEU A 96 -7.25 -4.28 9.95
C LEU A 96 -8.29 -5.36 10.26
N VAL A 97 -9.40 -5.41 9.51
CA VAL A 97 -10.48 -6.42 9.60
C VAL A 97 -10.19 -7.59 8.68
#